data_AF-A0A7X0S8W3-F1
#
_entry.id   AF-A0A7X0S8W3-F1
#
_cell.length_a   1.000
_cell.length_b   1.000
_cell.length_c   1.000
_cell.angle_alpha   90.00
_cell.angle_beta   90.00
_cell.angle_gamma   90.00
#
_symmetry.space_group_name_H-M   'P 1'
#
loop_
_entity.id
_entity.type
_entity.pdbx_description
1 polymer ?
#
loop_
_entity_poly.entity_id
_entity_poly.type
_entity_poly.pdbx_seq_one_letter_code
_entity_poly.pdbx_strand_id
1 'polypeptide(L)'
;MNLIKAYEEYTRVNNDYVNFIEGLVNNDLGDCNETQIKEHLLCAQNSFESIKIRIDVEKVEEKDQENLRDLKYLVMDALFISADLVAFYKYKQPERFKMRAVNYINKKRRAEMFKDNHDGSCRV
;
A
#
# COMPACT_ATOMS: atom_id res chain seq x y z
N MET A 1 14.55 -13.37 8.30
CA MET A 1 14.43 -11.89 8.24
C MET A 1 13.81 -11.42 9.55
N ASN A 2 14.14 -10.23 10.06
CA ASN A 2 13.40 -9.71 11.21
C ASN A 2 12.03 -9.24 10.70
N LEU A 3 10.93 -9.80 11.22
CA LEU A 3 9.55 -9.45 10.84
C LEU A 3 9.30 -7.94 10.95
N ILE A 4 9.92 -7.28 11.95
CA ILE A 4 9.88 -5.82 12.12
C ILE A 4 10.43 -5.10 10.89
N LYS A 5 11.56 -5.55 10.35
CA LYS A 5 12.16 -4.92 9.15
C LYS A 5 11.25 -5.03 7.93
N ALA A 6 10.53 -6.15 7.80
CA ALA A 6 9.58 -6.34 6.70
C ALA A 6 8.36 -5.41 6.85
N TYR A 7 7.89 -5.20 8.09
CA TYR A 7 6.86 -4.21 8.41
C TYR A 7 7.30 -2.76 8.13
N GLU A 8 8.51 -2.39 8.54
CA GLU A 8 9.10 -1.07 8.29
C GLU A 8 9.22 -0.80 6.80
N GLU A 9 9.72 -1.78 6.05
CA GLU A 9 9.85 -1.68 4.60
C GLU A 9 8.49 -1.57 3.91
N TYR A 10 7.52 -2.42 4.26
CA TYR A 10 6.15 -2.31 3.77
C TYR A 10 5.57 -0.93 4.05
N THR A 11 5.70 -0.45 5.28
CA THR A 11 5.16 0.84 5.71
C THR A 11 5.76 1.98 4.91
N ARG A 12 7.07 1.98 4.70
CA ARG A 12 7.76 2.97 3.88
C ARG A 12 7.26 2.94 2.43
N VAL A 13 7.30 1.77 1.78
CA VAL A 13 6.87 1.61 0.38
C VAL A 13 5.40 2.01 0.21
N ASN A 14 4.54 1.61 1.15
CA ASN A 14 3.12 1.95 1.10
C ASN A 14 2.86 3.44 1.34
N ASN A 15 3.62 4.09 2.23
CA ASN A 15 3.53 5.53 2.45
C ASN A 15 3.94 6.31 1.20
N ASP A 16 5.09 5.97 0.62
CA ASP A 16 5.59 6.57 -0.62
C ASP A 16 4.57 6.39 -1.75
N TYR A 17 4.00 5.19 -1.87
CA TYR A 17 3.00 4.87 -2.88
C TYR A 17 1.71 5.66 -2.70
N VAL A 18 1.17 5.72 -1.48
CA VAL A 18 -0.06 6.47 -1.16
C VAL A 18 0.12 7.96 -1.44
N ASN A 19 1.24 8.54 -1.02
CA ASN A 19 1.54 9.96 -1.27
C ASN A 19 1.62 10.25 -2.78
N PHE A 20 2.25 9.36 -3.53
CA PHE A 20 2.34 9.49 -4.99
C PHE A 20 0.97 9.45 -5.66
N ILE A 21 0.14 8.43 -5.39
CA ILE A 21 -1.18 8.31 -6.03
C ILE A 21 -2.14 9.41 -5.56
N GLU A 22 -2.00 9.90 -4.32
CA GLU A 22 -2.77 11.04 -3.84
C GLU A 22 -2.39 12.31 -4.62
N GLY A 23 -1.11 12.58 -4.83
CA GLY A 23 -0.65 13.69 -5.67
C GLY A 23 -1.20 13.61 -7.10
N LEU A 24 -1.21 12.41 -7.69
CA LEU A 24 -1.79 12.19 -9.02
C LEU A 24 -3.30 12.48 -9.06
N VAL A 25 -4.05 12.03 -8.05
CA VAL A 25 -5.50 12.27 -7.99
C VAL A 25 -5.81 13.75 -7.80
N ASN A 26 -5.07 14.44 -6.93
CA ASN A 26 -5.30 15.86 -6.64
C ASN A 26 -4.97 16.78 -7.82
N ASN A 27 -4.05 16.35 -8.70
CA ASN A 27 -3.66 17.08 -9.90
C ASN A 27 -4.37 16.58 -11.17
N ASP A 28 -5.51 15.89 -11.03
CA ASP A 28 -6.31 15.36 -12.13
C ASP A 28 -5.52 14.52 -13.16
N LEU A 29 -4.45 13.86 -12.72
CA LEU A 29 -3.51 13.09 -13.57
C LEU A 29 -2.74 13.94 -14.60
N GLY A 30 -2.75 15.27 -14.48
CA GLY A 30 -2.25 16.22 -15.50
C GLY A 30 -0.82 16.75 -15.30
N ASP A 31 -0.26 16.67 -14.10
CA ASP A 31 0.98 17.42 -13.74
C ASP A 31 2.29 16.63 -13.91
N CYS A 32 2.26 15.39 -14.38
CA CYS A 32 3.46 14.57 -14.53
C CYS A 32 3.59 13.95 -15.92
N ASN A 33 4.83 13.72 -16.35
CA ASN A 33 5.13 12.99 -17.59
C ASN A 33 4.54 11.57 -17.52
N GLU A 34 3.77 11.17 -18.54
CA GLU A 34 3.11 9.86 -18.62
C GLU A 34 4.08 8.68 -18.41
N THR A 35 5.31 8.80 -18.92
CA THR A 35 6.35 7.78 -18.73
C THR A 35 6.75 7.66 -17.27
N GLN A 36 6.98 8.79 -16.59
CA GLN A 36 7.36 8.81 -15.17
C GLN A 36 6.23 8.24 -14.31
N ILE A 37 4.97 8.56 -14.62
CA ILE A 37 3.84 7.99 -13.88
C ILE A 37 3.83 6.47 -13.96
N LYS A 38 3.98 5.90 -15.17
CA LYS A 38 4.03 4.44 -15.36
C LYS A 38 5.19 3.81 -14.60
N GLU A 39 6.38 4.40 -14.69
CA GLU A 39 7.57 3.89 -14.01
C GLU A 39 7.40 3.88 -12.49
N HIS A 40 6.85 4.94 -11.91
CA HIS A 40 6.58 5.00 -10.48
C HIS A 40 5.53 3.97 -10.03
N LEU A 41 4.44 3.80 -10.79
CA LEU A 41 3.43 2.77 -10.48
C LEU A 41 4.02 1.35 -10.52
N LEU A 42 4.81 1.04 -11.56
CA LEU A 42 5.46 -0.26 -11.73
C LEU A 42 6.55 -0.50 -10.67
N CYS A 43 7.32 0.52 -10.32
CA CYS A 43 8.35 0.43 -9.28
C CYS A 43 7.75 0.09 -7.92
N ALA A 44 6.62 0.72 -7.57
CA ALA A 44 5.89 0.39 -6.35
C ALA A 44 5.33 -1.04 -6.37
N GLN A 45 4.71 -1.45 -7.48
CA GLN A 45 4.23 -2.83 -7.65
C GLN A 45 5.37 -3.85 -7.44
N ASN A 46 6.50 -3.67 -8.12
CA ASN A 46 7.67 -4.55 -8.00
C ASN A 46 8.23 -4.58 -6.57
N SER A 47 8.14 -3.46 -5.84
CA SER A 47 8.55 -3.38 -4.44
C SER A 47 7.64 -4.23 -3.55
N PHE A 48 6.31 -4.17 -3.74
CA PHE A 48 5.38 -5.03 -3.03
C PHE A 48 5.55 -6.51 -3.39
N GLU A 49 5.82 -6.83 -4.65
CA GLU A 49 6.09 -8.21 -5.10
C GLU A 49 7.34 -8.77 -4.43
N SER A 50 8.40 -7.97 -4.36
CA SER A 50 9.64 -8.32 -3.67
C SER A 50 9.44 -8.57 -2.19
N ILE A 51 8.64 -7.74 -1.50
CA ILE A 51 8.28 -7.96 -0.08
C ILE A 51 7.51 -9.28 0.05
N LYS A 52 6.50 -9.51 -0.79
CA LYS A 52 5.68 -10.73 -0.78
C LYS A 52 6.53 -12.00 -0.88
N ILE A 53 7.42 -12.05 -1.88
CA ILE A 53 8.30 -13.21 -2.10
C ILE A 53 9.12 -13.51 -0.85
N ARG A 54 9.67 -12.48 -0.20
CA ARG A 54 10.48 -12.65 1.02
C ARG A 54 9.66 -13.12 2.22
N ILE A 55 8.48 -12.55 2.46
CA ILE A 55 7.66 -12.91 3.63
C ILE A 55 6.96 -14.27 3.46
N ASP A 56 6.75 -14.74 2.23
CA ASP A 56 6.12 -16.03 1.97
C ASP A 56 6.97 -17.22 2.43
N VAL A 57 8.30 -17.09 2.33
CA VAL A 57 9.26 -18.13 2.72
C VAL A 57 9.79 -17.95 4.16
N GLU A 58 9.38 -16.89 4.85
CA GLU A 58 9.84 -16.58 6.19
C GLU A 58 9.26 -17.57 7.22
N LYS A 59 10.12 -18.08 8.10
CA LYS A 59 9.73 -18.95 9.22
C LYS A 59 9.85 -18.14 10.51
N VAL A 60 8.73 -17.97 11.20
CA VAL A 60 8.64 -17.23 12.46
C VAL A 60 8.23 -18.15 13.61
N GLU A 61 8.55 -17.76 14.84
CA GLU A 61 8.07 -18.44 16.04
C GLU A 61 6.54 -18.40 16.13
N GLU A 62 5.93 -19.32 16.89
CA GLU A 62 4.47 -19.43 17.01
C GLU A 62 3.81 -18.11 17.44
N LYS A 63 4.44 -17.38 18.37
CA LYS A 63 3.99 -16.07 18.86
C LYS A 63 3.88 -14.99 17.77
N ASP A 64 4.61 -15.15 16.65
CA ASP A 64 4.71 -14.16 15.57
C ASP A 64 3.93 -14.59 14.32
N GLN A 65 3.26 -15.75 14.34
CA GLN A 65 2.52 -16.28 13.18
C GLN A 65 1.34 -15.38 12.78
N GLU A 66 0.66 -14.77 13.75
CA GLU A 66 -0.42 -13.82 13.50
C GLU A 66 0.13 -12.54 12.86
N ASN A 67 1.20 -11.99 13.42
CA ASN A 67 1.88 -10.82 12.86
C ASN A 67 2.37 -11.06 11.42
N LEU A 68 2.90 -12.26 11.11
CA LEU A 68 3.29 -12.61 9.74
C LEU A 68 2.07 -12.69 8.81
N ARG A 69 0.96 -13.25 9.29
CA ARG A 69 -0.28 -13.35 8.52
C ARG A 69 -0.84 -11.97 8.18
N ASP A 70 -0.86 -11.06 9.15
CA ASP A 70 -1.29 -9.68 8.95
C ASP A 70 -0.43 -8.96 7.92
N LEU A 71 0.91 -9.12 8.00
CA LEU A 71 1.81 -8.55 7.00
C LEU A 71 1.53 -9.09 5.60
N LYS A 72 1.27 -10.40 5.47
CA LYS A 72 0.90 -11.01 4.18
C LYS A 72 -0.39 -10.42 3.63
N TYR A 73 -1.40 -10.19 4.47
CA TYR A 73 -2.64 -9.53 4.05
C TYR A 73 -2.41 -8.10 3.59
N LEU A 74 -1.62 -7.32 4.34
CA LEU A 74 -1.29 -5.93 4.00
C LEU A 74 -0.55 -5.82 2.66
N VAL A 75 0.42 -6.71 2.41
CA VAL A 75 1.18 -6.74 1.16
C VAL A 75 0.30 -7.19 -0.01
N MET A 76 -0.56 -8.19 0.19
CA MET A 76 -1.50 -8.64 -0.85
C MET A 76 -2.51 -7.55 -1.24
N ASP A 77 -3.05 -6.83 -0.25
CA ASP A 77 -3.96 -5.70 -0.50
C ASP A 77 -3.27 -4.61 -1.32
N ALA A 78 -2.04 -4.23 -0.95
CA ALA A 78 -1.24 -3.26 -1.71
C ALA A 78 -0.93 -3.74 -3.13
N LEU A 79 -0.64 -5.03 -3.33
CA LEU A 79 -0.44 -5.62 -4.65
C LEU A 79 -1.66 -5.49 -5.54
N PHE A 80 -2.84 -5.86 -5.04
CA PHE A 80 -4.08 -5.76 -5.83
C PHE A 80 -4.38 -4.32 -6.25
N ILE A 81 -4.20 -3.36 -5.33
CA ILE A 81 -4.38 -1.94 -5.67
C ILE A 81 -3.35 -1.49 -6.70
N SER A 82 -2.08 -1.87 -6.53
CA SER A 82 -1.03 -1.47 -7.48
C SER A 82 -1.26 -2.02 -8.88
N ALA A 83 -1.68 -3.28 -8.99
CA ALA A 83 -2.01 -3.91 -10.26
C ALA A 83 -3.20 -3.23 -10.94
N ASP A 84 -4.26 -2.91 -10.17
CA ASP A 84 -5.43 -2.18 -10.68
C ASP A 84 -5.04 -0.80 -11.20
N LEU A 85 -4.25 -0.03 -10.43
CA LEU A 85 -3.85 1.32 -10.82
C LEU A 85 -2.93 1.33 -12.04
N VAL A 86 -2.00 0.37 -12.14
CA VAL A 86 -1.18 0.17 -13.36
C VAL A 86 -2.08 -0.12 -14.56
N ALA A 87 -3.05 -1.03 -14.41
CA ALA A 87 -3.96 -1.40 -15.49
C ALA A 87 -4.85 -0.22 -15.92
N PHE A 88 -5.48 0.47 -14.98
CA PHE A 88 -6.35 1.61 -15.27
C PHE A 88 -5.58 2.76 -15.93
N TYR A 89 -4.35 3.01 -15.49
CA TYR A 89 -3.50 4.00 -16.13
C TYR A 89 -3.14 3.59 -17.57
N LYS A 90 -2.67 2.34 -17.76
CA LYS A 90 -2.33 1.79 -19.08
C LYS A 90 -3.48 1.86 -20.08
N TYR A 91 -4.70 1.57 -19.63
CA TYR A 91 -5.90 1.55 -20.49
C TYR A 91 -6.68 2.87 -20.50
N LYS A 92 -6.09 3.96 -19.98
CA LYS A 92 -6.69 5.31 -19.97
C LYS A 92 -8.09 5.32 -19.35
N GLN A 93 -8.23 4.73 -18.17
CA GLN A 93 -9.47 4.67 -17.39
C GLN A 93 -9.38 5.58 -16.13
N PRO A 94 -9.35 6.91 -16.30
CA PRO A 94 -9.06 7.86 -15.22
C PRO A 94 -10.06 7.80 -14.07
N GLU A 95 -11.35 7.63 -14.37
CA GLU A 95 -12.39 7.53 -13.32
C GLU A 95 -12.22 6.30 -12.44
N ARG A 96 -11.86 5.16 -13.05
CA ARG A 96 -11.57 3.92 -12.31
C ARG A 96 -10.30 4.05 -11.48
N PHE A 97 -9.28 4.68 -12.04
CA PHE A 97 -8.04 5.01 -11.33
C PHE A 97 -8.33 5.85 -10.09
N LYS A 98 -9.00 7.00 -10.27
CA LYS A 98 -9.34 7.94 -9.18
C LYS A 98 -10.17 7.25 -8.10
N MET A 99 -11.24 6.55 -8.48
CA MET A 99 -12.10 5.82 -7.53
C MET A 99 -11.30 4.80 -6.72
N ARG A 100 -10.44 4.00 -7.38
CA ARG A 100 -9.67 2.96 -6.72
C ARG A 100 -8.60 3.54 -5.79
N ALA A 101 -7.89 4.59 -6.24
CA ALA A 101 -6.89 5.29 -5.44
C ALA A 101 -7.51 5.94 -4.20
N VAL A 102 -8.61 6.69 -4.35
CA VAL A 102 -9.31 7.34 -3.24
C VAL A 102 -9.80 6.33 -2.22
N ASN A 103 -10.35 5.19 -2.66
CA ASN A 103 -10.76 4.12 -1.74
C ASN A 103 -9.60 3.59 -0.91
N TYR A 104 -8.42 3.42 -1.52
CA TYR A 104 -7.22 2.95 -0.83
C TYR A 104 -6.68 3.99 0.16
N ILE A 105 -6.55 5.25 -0.27
CA ILE A 105 -6.12 6.38 0.58
C ILE A 105 -7.04 6.49 1.81
N ASN A 106 -8.35 6.47 1.60
CA ASN A 106 -9.32 6.60 2.69
C ASN A 106 -9.34 5.38 3.62
N LYS A 107 -9.04 4.18 3.11
CA LYS A 107 -8.89 2.97 3.94
C LYS A 107 -7.75 3.16 4.94
N LYS A 108 -6.61 3.69 4.48
CA LYS A 108 -5.45 3.98 5.34
C LYS A 108 -5.77 5.02 6.41
N ARG A 109 -6.36 6.16 6.02
CA ARG A 109 -6.75 7.23 6.96
C ARG A 109 -7.68 6.75 8.06
N ARG A 110 -8.67 5.91 7.72
CA ARG A 110 -9.55 5.31 8.74
C ARG A 110 -8.77 4.44 9.71
N ALA A 111 -7.86 3.60 9.22
CA ALA A 111 -7.04 2.76 10.08
C ALA A 111 -6.15 3.59 11.04
N GLU A 112 -5.65 4.74 10.60
CA GLU A 112 -4.89 5.68 11.44
C GLU A 112 -5.78 6.35 12.50
N MET A 113 -6.96 6.84 12.12
CA MET A 113 -7.94 7.42 13.06
C MET A 113 -8.31 6.45 14.20
N PHE A 114 -8.46 5.15 13.91
CA PHE A 114 -8.77 4.16 14.93
C PHE A 114 -7.56 3.76 15.79
N LYS A 115 -6.33 3.98 15.33
CA LYS A 115 -5.12 3.83 16.16
C LYS A 115 -4.99 4.97 17.15
N ASP A 116 -5.23 6.21 16.71
CA ASP A 116 -5.16 7.40 17.57
C ASP A 116 -6.24 7.39 18.68
N ASN A 117 -7.40 6.76 18.41
CA ASN A 117 -8.48 6.63 19.38
C ASN A 117 -8.25 5.54 20.45
N HIS A 118 -7.28 4.64 20.27
CA HIS A 118 -6.98 3.58 21.24
C HIS A 118 -6.01 4.01 22.35
N ASP A 119 -5.31 5.15 22.18
CA ASP A 119 -4.52 5.77 23.25
C ASP A 119 -5.39 6.53 24.28
N GLY A 120 -6.71 6.60 24.08
CA GLY A 120 -7.65 7.33 24.95
C GLY A 120 -8.71 6.50 25.68
N SER A 121 -8.83 5.19 25.44
CA SER A 121 -9.94 4.39 25.99
C SER A 121 -9.49 3.09 26.64
N CYS A 122 -8.85 3.23 27.79
CA CYS A 122 -8.93 2.27 28.88
C CYS A 122 -9.43 2.99 30.13
N ARG A 123 -10.72 2.81 30.46
CA ARG A 123 -11.36 2.78 31.81
C ARG A 123 -12.87 2.94 31.63
N VAL A 124 -13.62 1.83 31.65
CA VAL A 124 -14.44 1.34 32.78
C VAL A 124 -14.67 -0.16 32.56
#